data_AF-A0A2A2JRJ6-F1
#
_entry.id   AF-A0A2A2JRJ6-F1
#
_cell.length_a   1.000
_cell.length_b   1.000
_cell.length_c   1.000
_cell.angle_alpha   90.00
_cell.angle_beta   90.00
_cell.angle_gamma   90.00
#
_symmetry.space_group_name_H-M   'P 1'
#
loop_
_entity.id
_entity.type
_entity.pdbx_description
1 polymer ?
#
loop_
_entity_poly.entity_id
_entity_poly.type
_entity_poly.pdbx_seq_one_letter_code
_entity_poly.pdbx_strand_id
1 'polypeptide(L)'
;MPFKLSDKETDRNYYKGEHVVYIPIDHSSRSAVGQIQDVLTKETPIGSASPRLGHVTIHASEDEPRYVIRNLNTDKDTAYKRYNIMRDATEEEVEKKSSDFSLDRNTSPHAEPPHHGVPIA
;
A
#
# COMPACT_ATOMS: atom_id res chain seq x y z
N MET A 1 -12.15 14.17 23.23
CA MET A 1 -11.32 15.19 22.55
C MET A 1 -11.22 14.78 21.08
N PRO A 2 -11.97 15.36 20.13
CA PRO A 2 -11.76 15.07 18.71
C PRO A 2 -10.50 15.78 18.23
N PHE A 3 -9.55 15.03 17.67
CA PHE A 3 -8.35 15.58 17.04
C PHE A 3 -8.78 16.41 15.83
N LYS A 4 -8.68 17.74 15.95
CA LYS A 4 -8.71 18.64 14.80
C LYS A 4 -7.41 18.39 14.03
N LEU A 5 -7.47 17.65 12.92
CA LEU A 5 -6.42 17.74 11.91
C LEU A 5 -6.41 19.20 11.45
N SER A 6 -5.34 19.93 11.77
CA SER A 6 -5.17 21.33 11.40
C SER A 6 -5.40 21.52 9.91
N ASP A 7 -6.38 22.36 9.60
CA ASP A 7 -6.60 23.03 8.34
C ASP A 7 -5.29 23.55 7.73
N LYS A 8 -4.91 23.03 6.55
CA LYS A 8 -4.38 23.79 5.37
C LYS A 8 -3.63 22.97 4.32
N GLU A 9 -3.44 21.66 4.48
CA GLU A 9 -2.75 20.82 3.48
C GLU A 9 -3.64 19.72 2.84
N THR A 10 -4.93 19.74 3.14
CA THR A 10 -5.85 18.68 2.69
C THR A 10 -6.38 18.85 1.26
N ASP A 11 -6.06 19.97 0.60
CA ASP A 11 -6.50 20.30 -0.76
C ASP A 11 -5.34 20.35 -1.77
N ARG A 12 -4.22 19.71 -1.47
CA ARG A 12 -3.21 19.49 -2.52
C ARG A 12 -3.62 18.31 -3.39
N ASN A 13 -3.46 18.49 -4.69
CA ASN A 13 -3.41 17.38 -5.64
C ASN A 13 -2.12 16.61 -5.42
N TYR A 14 -2.20 15.30 -5.53
CA TYR A 14 -1.03 14.43 -5.53
C TYR A 14 -0.72 13.93 -6.92
N TYR A 15 0.54 13.57 -7.14
CA TYR A 15 1.05 13.13 -8.42
C TYR A 15 1.60 11.71 -8.34
N LYS A 16 1.70 11.09 -9.51
CA LYS A 16 2.33 9.78 -9.67
C LYS A 16 3.75 9.78 -9.11
N GLY A 17 4.08 8.75 -8.34
CA GLY A 17 5.38 8.54 -7.69
C GLY A 17 5.44 9.01 -6.25
N GLU A 18 4.52 9.87 -5.80
CA GLU A 18 4.51 10.37 -4.42
C GLU A 18 4.12 9.27 -3.42
N HIS A 19 4.73 9.33 -2.23
CA HIS A 19 4.41 8.44 -1.12
C HIS A 19 3.47 9.14 -0.16
N VAL A 20 2.41 8.44 0.24
CA VAL A 20 1.34 9.02 1.05
C VAL A 20 0.90 8.07 2.16
N VAL A 21 0.44 8.67 3.25
CA VAL A 21 -0.27 7.97 4.33
C VAL A 21 -1.76 8.09 4.08
N TYR A 22 -2.47 6.96 4.06
CA TYR A 22 -3.90 6.92 3.73
C TYR A 22 -4.66 5.96 4.65
N ILE A 23 -5.99 6.12 4.72
CA ILE A 23 -6.88 5.21 5.45
C ILE A 23 -7.52 4.24 4.45
N PRO A 24 -7.20 2.92 4.51
CA PRO A 24 -7.81 1.93 3.65
C PRO A 24 -9.31 1.78 3.96
N ILE A 25 -10.07 1.31 2.97
CA ILE A 25 -11.53 1.07 3.10
C ILE A 25 -11.81 -0.26 3.83
N ASP A 26 -10.79 -1.11 3.98
CA ASP A 26 -10.88 -2.31 4.82
C ASP A 26 -11.25 -1.94 6.26
N HIS A 27 -11.87 -2.86 6.99
CA HIS A 27 -12.34 -2.67 8.38
C HIS A 27 -11.23 -2.32 9.41
N SER A 28 -10.01 -2.07 8.94
CA SER A 28 -8.90 -1.57 9.72
C SER A 28 -9.01 -0.06 9.91
N SER A 29 -9.17 0.38 11.16
CA SER A 29 -9.06 1.78 11.56
C SER A 29 -7.63 2.33 11.54
N ARG A 30 -6.65 1.56 11.03
CA ARG A 30 -5.23 1.96 10.96
C ARG A 30 -4.89 2.53 9.59
N SER A 31 -4.11 3.60 9.59
CA SER A 31 -3.50 4.14 8.39
C SER A 31 -2.48 3.16 7.79
N ALA A 32 -2.31 3.26 6.47
CA ALA A 32 -1.33 2.53 5.69
C ALA A 32 -0.46 3.51 4.89
N VAL A 33 0.72 3.04 4.49
CA VAL A 33 1.65 3.78 3.62
C VAL A 33 1.56 3.19 2.23
N GLY A 34 1.46 4.06 1.22
CA GLY A 34 1.37 3.66 -0.17
C GLY A 34 2.05 4.64 -1.11
N GLN A 35 2.29 4.19 -2.34
CA GLN A 35 2.80 5.03 -3.42
C GLN A 35 1.72 5.25 -4.47
N ILE A 36 1.57 6.49 -4.94
CA ILE A 36 0.64 6.84 -6.00
C ILE A 36 1.16 6.31 -7.33
N GLN A 37 0.43 5.38 -7.91
CA GLN A 37 0.75 4.79 -9.21
C GLN A 37 0.10 5.57 -10.36
N ASP A 38 -1.08 6.15 -10.12
CA ASP A 38 -1.80 6.90 -11.14
C ASP A 38 -2.85 7.84 -10.54
N VAL A 39 -3.27 8.83 -11.33
CA VAL A 39 -4.34 9.78 -10.98
C VAL A 39 -5.39 9.75 -12.08
N LEU A 40 -6.56 9.21 -11.74
CA LEU A 40 -7.66 9.06 -12.67
C LEU A 40 -8.58 10.28 -12.56
N THR A 41 -8.78 10.98 -13.66
CA THR A 41 -9.71 12.11 -13.80
C THR A 41 -10.88 11.80 -14.73
N LYS A 42 -10.98 10.54 -15.20
CA LYS A 42 -12.01 10.05 -16.10
C LYS A 42 -12.47 8.67 -15.68
N GLU A 43 -13.70 8.33 -16.08
CA GLU A 43 -14.23 6.99 -15.85
C GLU A 43 -13.32 5.93 -16.47
N THR A 44 -12.90 4.99 -15.63
CA THR A 44 -11.92 3.97 -16.01
C THR A 44 -12.45 2.60 -15.63
N PRO A 45 -12.66 1.66 -16.58
CA PRO A 45 -13.05 0.30 -16.26
C PRO A 45 -11.89 -0.45 -15.61
N ILE A 46 -12.14 -1.17 -14.51
CA ILE A 46 -11.17 -2.07 -13.88
C ILE A 46 -11.57 -3.52 -14.11
N GLY A 47 -10.57 -4.33 -14.44
CA GLY A 47 -10.71 -5.77 -14.57
C GLY A 47 -11.31 -6.19 -15.92
N SER A 48 -11.21 -7.48 -16.20
CA SER A 48 -11.92 -8.08 -17.33
C SER A 48 -13.40 -8.21 -16.96
N ALA A 49 -14.29 -7.83 -17.87
CA ALA A 49 -15.71 -8.13 -17.69
C ALA A 49 -15.88 -9.61 -17.40
N SER A 50 -16.49 -9.95 -16.27
CA SER A 50 -16.90 -11.31 -16.03
C SER A 50 -18.33 -11.48 -16.55
N PRO A 51 -18.73 -12.65 -17.10
CA PRO A 51 -20.09 -12.84 -17.61
C PRO A 51 -21.20 -12.71 -16.56
N ARG A 52 -20.85 -12.67 -15.26
CA ARG A 52 -21.80 -12.69 -14.13
C ARG A 52 -21.79 -11.39 -13.31
N LEU A 53 -20.65 -10.72 -13.22
CA LEU A 53 -20.47 -9.38 -12.67
C LEU A 53 -19.96 -8.54 -13.83
N GLY A 54 -20.78 -7.63 -14.36
CA GLY A 54 -20.38 -6.73 -15.45
C GLY A 54 -19.11 -5.93 -15.16
N HIS A 55 -18.77 -4.98 -16.02
CA HIS A 55 -17.61 -4.13 -15.79
C HIS A 55 -17.72 -3.36 -14.46
N VAL A 56 -16.68 -3.41 -13.64
CA VAL A 56 -16.54 -2.50 -12.49
C VAL A 56 -15.88 -1.24 -13.03
N THR A 57 -16.56 -0.11 -12.90
CA THR A 57 -16.04 1.20 -13.35
C THR A 57 -15.61 2.03 -12.17
N ILE A 58 -14.43 2.65 -12.25
CA ILE A 58 -14.03 3.73 -11.35
C ILE A 58 -14.73 5.00 -11.83
N HIS A 59 -15.59 5.55 -10.99
CA HIS A 59 -16.15 6.87 -11.20
C HIS A 59 -15.17 7.94 -10.70
N ALA A 60 -14.52 8.59 -11.65
CA ALA A 60 -13.59 9.69 -11.45
C ALA A 60 -13.89 10.83 -12.43
N SER A 61 -13.67 12.05 -12.01
CA SER A 61 -13.80 13.28 -12.81
C SER A 61 -12.66 14.24 -12.50
N GLU A 62 -12.58 15.36 -13.22
CA GLU A 62 -11.60 16.42 -12.91
C GLU A 62 -11.86 17.05 -11.52
N ASP A 63 -13.13 17.22 -11.15
CA ASP A 63 -13.52 17.74 -9.83
C ASP A 63 -13.40 16.70 -8.70
N GLU A 64 -13.61 15.41 -9.00
CA GLU A 64 -13.46 14.31 -8.05
C GLU A 64 -12.48 13.24 -8.60
N PRO A 65 -11.17 13.53 -8.59
CA PRO A 65 -10.17 12.58 -9.06
C PRO A 65 -10.06 11.37 -8.13
N ARG A 66 -9.59 10.25 -8.68
CA ARG A 66 -9.26 9.03 -7.93
C ARG A 66 -7.77 8.74 -8.00
N TYR A 67 -7.16 8.57 -6.84
CA TYR A 67 -5.74 8.30 -6.69
C TYR A 67 -5.54 6.79 -6.58
N VAL A 68 -4.85 6.19 -7.55
CA VAL A 68 -4.48 4.77 -7.50
C VAL A 68 -3.25 4.66 -6.61
N ILE A 69 -3.41 4.06 -5.44
CA ILE A 69 -2.36 3.91 -4.44
C ILE A 69 -1.98 2.43 -4.35
N ARG A 70 -0.70 2.13 -4.53
CA ARG A 70 -0.09 0.83 -4.24
C ARG A 70 0.24 0.76 -2.76
N ASN A 71 -0.37 -0.16 -2.03
CA ASN A 71 -0.03 -0.40 -0.63
C ASN A 71 1.37 -1.01 -0.53
N LEU A 72 2.30 -0.37 0.19
CA LEU A 72 3.67 -0.88 0.33
C LEU A 72 3.78 -2.16 1.16
N ASN A 73 2.73 -2.54 1.89
CA ASN A 73 2.69 -3.75 2.72
C ASN A 73 2.10 -4.95 2.00
N THR A 74 1.22 -4.73 1.02
CA THR A 74 0.49 -5.82 0.34
C THR A 74 0.72 -5.87 -1.16
N ASP A 75 1.40 -4.87 -1.72
CA ASP A 75 1.62 -4.69 -3.16
C ASP A 75 0.33 -4.63 -3.98
N LYS A 76 -0.80 -4.31 -3.34
CA LYS A 76 -2.09 -4.17 -4.00
C LYS A 76 -2.36 -2.72 -4.36
N ASP A 77 -2.83 -2.51 -5.59
CA ASP A 77 -3.29 -1.23 -6.09
C ASP A 77 -4.77 -1.04 -5.76
N THR A 78 -5.14 0.13 -5.27
CA THR A 78 -6.55 0.49 -5.04
C THR A 78 -6.78 1.97 -5.30
N ALA A 79 -7.92 2.29 -5.91
CA ALA A 79 -8.31 3.67 -6.19
C ALA A 79 -9.03 4.29 -4.98
N TYR A 80 -8.49 5.40 -4.46
CA TYR A 80 -9.02 6.12 -3.30
C TYR A 80 -9.47 7.54 -3.67
N LYS A 81 -10.40 8.09 -2.87
CA LYS A 81 -10.74 9.52 -2.96
C LYS A 81 -9.67 10.35 -2.24
N ARG A 82 -9.57 11.63 -2.56
CA ARG A 82 -8.66 12.56 -1.86
C ARG A 82 -8.81 12.49 -0.35
N TYR A 83 -10.03 12.45 0.19
CA TYR A 83 -10.24 12.47 1.65
C TYR A 83 -9.69 11.24 2.37
N ASN A 84 -9.41 10.13 1.67
CA ASN A 84 -8.77 8.97 2.27
C ASN A 84 -7.27 9.20 2.52
N ILE A 85 -6.66 10.15 1.80
CA ILE A 85 -5.24 10.47 1.94
C ILE A 85 -5.09 11.48 3.09
N MET A 86 -4.24 11.17 4.05
CA MET A 86 -4.05 12.00 5.24
C MET A 86 -2.97 13.06 5.01
N ARG A 87 -1.80 12.62 4.52
CA ARG A 87 -0.59 13.44 4.32
C ARG A 87 0.43 12.72 3.46
N ASP A 88 1.49 13.40 3.06
CA ASP A 88 2.71 12.80 2.54
C ASP A 88 3.36 11.85 3.56
N ALA A 89 3.92 10.75 3.07
CA ALA A 89 4.70 9.81 3.88
C ALA A 89 6.14 10.32 3.99
N THR A 90 6.76 10.18 5.16
CA THR A 90 8.18 10.48 5.32
C THR A 90 9.03 9.32 4.78
N GLU A 91 10.28 9.61 4.42
CA GLU A 91 11.22 8.57 3.94
C GLU A 91 11.39 7.43 4.96
N GLU A 92 11.41 7.76 6.26
CA GLU A 92 11.50 6.77 7.33
C GLU A 92 10.30 5.79 7.36
N GLU A 93 9.09 6.27 7.06
CA GLU A 93 7.89 5.43 7.01
C GLU A 93 7.90 4.50 5.80
N VAL A 94 8.42 4.98 4.66
CA VAL A 94 8.58 4.20 3.43
C VAL A 94 9.65 3.12 3.60
N GLU A 95 10.78 3.47 4.23
CA GLU A 95 11.89 2.56 4.48
C GLU A 95 11.52 1.46 5.47
N LYS A 96 10.87 1.79 6.59
CA LYS A 96 10.40 0.80 7.58
C LYS A 96 9.50 -0.25 6.94
N LYS A 97 8.56 0.17 6.08
CA LYS A 97 7.65 -0.76 5.40
C LYS A 97 8.33 -1.63 4.34
N SER A 98 9.35 -1.10 3.68
CA SER A 98 10.16 -1.88 2.73
C SER A 98 11.07 -2.90 3.45
N SER A 99 11.55 -2.56 4.66
CA SER A 99 12.42 -3.42 5.47
C SER A 99 11.68 -4.54 6.22
N ASP A 100 10.42 -4.33 6.62
CA ASP A 100 9.59 -5.35 7.30
C ASP A 100 9.36 -6.59 6.41
N PHE A 101 9.30 -6.38 5.08
CA PHE A 101 9.22 -7.46 4.09
C PHE A 101 10.57 -8.17 3.84
N SER A 102 11.69 -7.63 4.33
CA SER A 102 13.04 -8.18 4.09
C SER A 102 13.63 -8.96 5.27
N LEU A 103 12.83 -9.25 6.31
CA LEU A 103 13.29 -9.86 7.56
C LEU A 103 13.34 -11.40 7.57
N ASP A 104 13.44 -12.06 6.42
CA ASP A 104 13.64 -13.52 6.31
C ASP A 104 14.94 -13.95 5.58
N ARG A 105 15.88 -13.03 5.32
CA ARG A 105 17.18 -13.38 4.71
C ARG A 105 18.40 -13.05 5.56
N ASN A 106 18.42 -13.48 6.82
CA ASN A 106 19.64 -13.91 7.53
C ASN A 106 19.31 -14.28 8.98
N THR A 107 19.29 -15.58 9.29
CA THR A 107 20.10 -16.20 10.37
C THR A 107 19.58 -17.62 10.61
N SER A 108 20.19 -18.58 9.93
CA SER A 108 20.56 -19.85 10.54
C SER A 108 21.72 -20.40 9.74
N PRO A 109 22.97 -20.29 10.20
CA PRO A 109 23.93 -21.30 9.82
C PRO A 109 23.39 -22.60 10.40
N HIS A 110 22.81 -23.44 9.54
CA HIS A 110 22.57 -24.84 9.87
C HIS A 110 23.95 -25.44 10.10
N ALA A 111 24.42 -25.40 11.35
CA ALA A 111 25.57 -26.14 11.78
C ALA A 111 25.18 -27.61 11.68
N GLU A 112 25.59 -28.26 10.58
CA GLU A 112 25.56 -29.70 10.48
C GLU A 112 26.31 -30.27 11.70
N PRO A 113 25.68 -31.12 12.53
CA PRO A 113 26.40 -31.79 13.60
C PRO A 113 27.43 -32.74 12.96
N PRO A 114 28.66 -32.83 13.50
CA PRO A 114 29.68 -33.68 12.94
C PRO A 114 29.23 -35.14 12.98
N HIS A 115 29.36 -35.83 11.84
CA HIS A 115 29.15 -37.26 11.69
C HIS A 115 30.00 -38.03 12.73
N HIS A 116 29.40 -38.49 13.82
CA HIS A 116 30.00 -39.53 14.64
C HIS A 116 29.57 -40.87 14.08
N GLY A 117 30.41 -41.42 13.21
CA GLY A 117 30.31 -42.81 12.76
C GLY A 117 30.37 -43.73 13.98
N VAL A 118 29.35 -44.57 14.09
CA VAL A 118 29.30 -45.68 15.03
C VAL A 118 30.45 -46.65 14.66
N PRO A 119 31.39 -46.99 15.56
CA PRO A 119 32.27 -48.12 15.30
C PRO A 119 31.45 -49.40 15.46
N ILE A 120 31.24 -50.08 14.34
CA ILE A 120 30.82 -51.48 14.29
C ILE A 120 32.10 -52.31 14.41
N ALA A 121 32.30 -52.95 15.56
CA ALA A 121 33.20 -54.09 15.75
C ALA A 121 32.70 -54.92 16.94
#